data_AF-A0A562WJ23-F1
#
_entry.id   AF-A0A562WJ23-F1
#
_cell.length_a   1.000
_cell.length_b   1.000
_cell.length_c   1.000
_cell.angle_alpha   90.00
_cell.angle_beta   90.00
_cell.angle_gamma   90.00
#
_symmetry.space_group_name_H-M   'P 1'
#
loop_
_entity.id
_entity.type
_entity.pdbx_description
1 polymer ?
#
loop_
_entity_poly.entity_id
_entity_poly.type
_entity_poly.pdbx_seq_one_letter_code
_entity_poly.pdbx_strand_id
1 'polypeptide(L)'
;MQRAMWRVEQLIGGVWGAGGAGGEFVVTDPADGTDVSTVPTATEDEVAKAVGAARGVAATWAATDPAERAAALRRAADAVEAVAEELAQATTAEMGKPLLDARGGVAAGVGTLRQYAELGPLRGGRTLHGGRDAVDFMAPEPRGVVAVITPWNDPVAVACGLLGAALVTGNVVVFKPSERTPATGWLLARALDGELPAGVLSLLTGDARVGAALAAQEVDVVAHVGSTATGRAIASACARTGAKALLENGGSDPLIVDAGVDPVWAAGQAAMGAFANAGQLCVAVERIYVHREVAGDVVPALVDLARAMRIGPGQDGETEIGPLVDRRHRDHVHGQVLAAVAEGARVLTGGAVPAGPGPSTRRPWSPTAPTGWRWSARRPSARSRRCSWWTRSPRRWGGRRAHRTGWPPRCSPPRWRTPSGRGASCRSARSRSTRCSAARRAVPRSRVGAVARASGTARNCSTSSPPRRSCT
;
A
#
# COMPACT_ATOMS: atom_id res chain seq x y z
N MET A 1 4.97 -29.20 9.03
CA MET A 1 5.88 -29.22 7.86
C MET A 1 6.97 -28.20 8.09
N GLN A 2 8.22 -28.53 7.80
CA GLN A 2 9.29 -27.54 7.78
C GLN A 2 9.04 -26.64 6.56
N ARG A 3 8.87 -25.33 6.76
CA ARG A 3 8.69 -24.40 5.64
C ARG A 3 9.95 -24.46 4.78
N ALA A 4 9.77 -24.59 3.46
CA ALA A 4 10.87 -24.42 2.53
C ALA A 4 11.28 -22.94 2.58
N MET A 5 12.56 -22.68 2.89
CA MET A 5 13.13 -21.34 2.86
C MET A 5 13.05 -20.80 1.42
N TRP A 6 12.48 -19.62 1.23
CA TRP A 6 12.38 -19.02 -0.10
C TRP A 6 13.77 -18.62 -0.60
N ARG A 7 14.15 -19.07 -1.80
CA ARG A 7 15.35 -18.58 -2.49
C ARG A 7 14.92 -17.53 -3.50
N VAL A 8 15.26 -16.28 -3.24
CA VAL A 8 14.85 -15.15 -4.07
C VAL A 8 15.82 -15.00 -5.26
N GLU A 9 15.28 -14.66 -6.41
CA GLU A 9 16.04 -14.40 -7.65
C GLU A 9 15.74 -12.98 -8.15
N GLN A 10 16.71 -12.31 -8.76
CA GLN A 10 16.47 -11.03 -9.43
C GLN A 10 15.93 -11.23 -10.85
N LEU A 11 15.22 -10.23 -11.35
CA LEU A 11 14.72 -10.17 -12.72
C LEU A 11 15.32 -8.94 -13.40
N ILE A 12 16.16 -9.15 -14.42
CA ILE A 12 16.78 -8.06 -15.18
C ILE A 12 16.46 -8.30 -16.66
N GLY A 13 15.71 -7.37 -17.28
CA GLY A 13 15.41 -7.43 -18.72
C GLY A 13 14.59 -8.66 -19.15
N GLY A 14 13.72 -9.19 -18.28
CA GLY A 14 12.94 -10.41 -18.55
C GLY A 14 13.66 -11.73 -18.27
N VAL A 15 14.87 -11.69 -17.68
CA VAL A 15 15.63 -12.90 -17.30
C VAL A 15 15.73 -13.01 -15.78
N TRP A 16 15.18 -14.10 -15.22
CA TRP A 16 15.32 -14.48 -13.82
C TRP A 16 16.72 -15.04 -13.53
N GLY A 17 17.27 -14.72 -12.36
CA GLY A 17 18.64 -15.11 -11.96
C GLY A 17 19.76 -14.30 -12.63
N ALA A 18 19.43 -13.26 -13.41
CA ALA A 18 20.39 -12.44 -14.15
C ALA A 18 21.17 -11.40 -13.31
N GLY A 19 21.06 -11.45 -11.99
CA GLY A 19 21.76 -10.56 -11.07
C GLY A 19 21.81 -11.10 -9.65
N GLY A 20 22.61 -10.46 -8.80
CA GLY A 20 22.86 -10.87 -7.41
C GLY A 20 24.34 -10.92 -7.02
N ALA A 21 25.23 -10.33 -7.82
CA ALA A 21 26.68 -10.38 -7.57
C ALA A 21 27.13 -9.61 -6.30
N GLY A 22 26.24 -8.83 -5.66
CA GLY A 22 26.52 -8.06 -4.45
C GLY A 22 26.51 -8.86 -3.14
N GLY A 23 26.45 -10.20 -3.21
CA GLY A 23 26.36 -11.12 -2.07
C GLY A 23 24.91 -11.43 -1.67
N GLU A 24 24.72 -12.29 -0.67
CA GLU A 24 23.40 -12.72 -0.17
C GLU A 24 23.20 -12.30 1.30
N PHE A 25 21.95 -12.10 1.70
CA PHE A 25 21.53 -11.97 3.10
C PHE A 25 20.33 -12.88 3.40
N VAL A 26 20.05 -13.10 4.68
CA VAL A 26 18.94 -13.94 5.15
C VAL A 26 17.93 -13.08 5.90
N VAL A 27 16.64 -13.27 5.61
CA VAL A 27 15.52 -12.74 6.40
C VAL A 27 15.06 -13.82 7.37
N THR A 28 14.78 -13.44 8.62
CA THR A 28 14.35 -14.35 9.69
C THR A 28 12.95 -14.01 10.19
N ASP A 29 12.20 -15.01 10.63
CA ASP A 29 10.84 -14.82 11.16
C ASP A 29 10.90 -13.99 12.46
N PRO A 30 10.20 -12.85 12.58
CA PRO A 30 10.28 -12.02 13.77
C PRO A 30 9.65 -12.65 15.02
N ALA A 31 8.86 -13.72 14.90
CA ALA A 31 8.28 -14.45 16.02
C ALA A 31 9.26 -15.42 16.69
N ASP A 32 9.99 -16.22 15.89
CA ASP A 32 10.86 -17.31 16.38
C ASP A 32 12.31 -17.30 15.87
N GLY A 33 12.65 -16.35 14.98
CA GLY A 33 13.98 -16.11 14.42
C GLY A 33 14.52 -17.21 13.51
N THR A 34 13.66 -18.12 13.02
CA THR A 34 14.05 -19.10 12.00
C THR A 34 14.29 -18.44 10.65
N ASP A 35 15.16 -19.02 9.82
CA ASP A 35 15.48 -18.49 8.50
C ASP A 35 14.29 -18.67 7.53
N VAL A 36 13.86 -17.57 6.90
CA VAL A 36 12.67 -17.49 6.05
C VAL A 36 13.05 -17.40 4.57
N SER A 37 13.97 -16.52 4.21
CA SER A 37 14.40 -16.35 2.82
C SER A 37 15.90 -16.03 2.69
N THR A 38 16.54 -16.60 1.67
CA THR A 38 17.89 -16.21 1.22
C THR A 38 17.76 -15.30 0.00
N VAL A 39 18.47 -14.16 0.03
CA VAL A 39 18.17 -13.01 -0.82
C VAL A 39 19.46 -12.43 -1.42
N PRO A 40 19.63 -12.44 -2.75
CA PRO A 40 20.74 -11.79 -3.40
C PRO A 40 20.65 -10.27 -3.30
N THR A 41 21.80 -9.59 -3.32
CA THR A 41 21.93 -8.13 -3.32
C THR A 41 22.43 -7.68 -4.69
N ALA A 42 21.73 -6.71 -5.30
CA ALA A 42 22.16 -6.09 -6.55
C ALA A 42 23.38 -5.21 -6.33
N THR A 43 24.30 -5.24 -7.29
CA THR A 43 25.38 -4.27 -7.46
C THR A 43 24.86 -3.01 -8.17
N GLU A 44 25.63 -1.92 -8.13
CA GLU A 44 25.30 -0.69 -8.86
C GLU A 44 25.27 -0.92 -10.38
N ASP A 45 26.13 -1.81 -10.90
CA ASP A 45 26.12 -2.23 -12.31
C ASP A 45 24.83 -2.99 -12.69
N GLU A 46 24.31 -3.86 -11.81
CA GLU A 46 23.04 -4.56 -12.02
C GLU A 46 21.85 -3.61 -11.95
N VAL A 47 21.89 -2.60 -11.08
CA VAL A 47 20.92 -1.49 -11.05
C VAL A 47 20.90 -0.74 -12.39
N ALA A 48 22.08 -0.35 -12.90
CA ALA A 48 22.20 0.34 -14.19
C ALA A 48 21.72 -0.55 -15.37
N LYS A 49 22.07 -1.85 -15.36
CA LYS A 49 21.59 -2.83 -16.36
C LYS A 49 20.06 -2.95 -16.36
N ALA A 50 19.42 -3.01 -15.20
CA ALA A 50 17.96 -3.10 -15.10
C ALA A 50 17.26 -1.83 -15.61
N VAL A 51 17.77 -0.63 -15.29
CA VAL A 51 17.26 0.63 -15.83
C VAL A 51 17.47 0.72 -17.35
N GLY A 52 18.63 0.31 -17.85
CA GLY A 52 18.92 0.25 -19.29
C GLY A 52 18.02 -0.73 -20.05
N ALA A 53 17.78 -1.92 -19.49
CA ALA A 53 16.90 -2.93 -20.08
C ALA A 53 15.44 -2.46 -20.13
N ALA A 54 14.93 -1.89 -19.03
CA ALA A 54 13.60 -1.29 -18.99
C ALA A 54 13.47 -0.16 -20.04
N ARG A 55 14.43 0.77 -20.09
CA ARG A 55 14.48 1.85 -21.08
C ARG A 55 14.45 1.32 -22.52
N GLY A 56 15.12 0.20 -22.80
CA GLY A 56 15.14 -0.45 -24.11
C GLY A 56 13.77 -0.90 -24.63
N VAL A 57 12.80 -1.19 -23.75
CA VAL A 57 11.43 -1.60 -24.13
C VAL A 57 10.35 -0.55 -23.84
N ALA A 58 10.74 0.60 -23.27
CA ALA A 58 9.81 1.66 -22.85
C ALA A 58 8.92 2.18 -24.00
N ALA A 59 9.50 2.45 -25.18
CA ALA A 59 8.75 2.93 -26.34
C ALA A 59 7.73 1.90 -26.85
N THR A 60 8.10 0.61 -26.88
CA THR A 60 7.23 -0.48 -27.30
C THR A 60 6.03 -0.66 -26.36
N TRP A 61 6.26 -0.57 -25.04
CA TRP A 61 5.19 -0.67 -24.05
C TRP A 61 4.28 0.58 -24.03
N ALA A 62 4.87 1.77 -24.19
CA ALA A 62 4.10 3.01 -24.33
C ALA A 62 3.16 2.98 -25.56
N ALA A 63 3.63 2.39 -26.67
CA ALA A 63 2.88 2.22 -27.91
C ALA A 63 1.87 1.04 -27.89
N THR A 64 1.89 0.18 -26.87
CA THR A 64 0.89 -0.89 -26.71
C THR A 64 -0.47 -0.28 -26.36
N ASP A 65 -1.55 -0.72 -27.01
CA ASP A 65 -2.86 -0.07 -26.89
C ASP A 65 -3.36 -0.03 -25.43
N PRO A 66 -4.01 1.06 -24.97
CA PRO A 66 -4.48 1.15 -23.58
C PRO A 66 -5.37 0.00 -23.13
N ALA A 67 -6.19 -0.54 -24.05
CA ALA A 67 -7.03 -1.71 -23.81
C ALA A 67 -6.21 -3.01 -23.63
N GLU A 68 -5.10 -3.17 -24.36
CA GLU A 68 -4.20 -4.33 -24.23
C GLU A 68 -3.39 -4.26 -22.93
N ARG A 69 -2.90 -3.06 -22.56
CA ARG A 69 -2.24 -2.84 -21.26
C ARG A 69 -3.18 -3.14 -20.08
N ALA A 70 -4.45 -2.75 -20.20
CA ALA A 70 -5.48 -3.10 -19.23
C ALA A 70 -5.79 -4.61 -19.20
N ALA A 71 -5.85 -5.27 -20.35
CA ALA A 71 -6.04 -6.71 -20.42
C ALA A 71 -4.87 -7.47 -19.77
N ALA A 72 -3.63 -7.04 -20.00
CA ALA A 72 -2.45 -7.56 -19.31
C ALA A 72 -2.55 -7.36 -17.79
N LEU A 73 -2.88 -6.15 -17.32
CA LEU A 73 -3.02 -5.89 -15.89
C LEU A 73 -4.16 -6.67 -15.23
N ARG A 74 -5.24 -6.97 -15.96
CA ARG A 74 -6.32 -7.84 -15.46
C ARG A 74 -5.84 -9.28 -15.29
N ARG A 75 -5.15 -9.86 -16.27
CA ARG A 75 -4.56 -11.21 -16.12
C ARG A 75 -3.53 -11.25 -15.00
N ALA A 76 -2.70 -10.20 -14.87
CA ALA A 76 -1.75 -10.06 -13.79
C ALA A 76 -2.44 -10.02 -12.41
N ALA A 77 -3.61 -9.40 -12.29
CA ALA A 77 -4.42 -9.44 -11.06
C ALA A 77 -4.93 -10.85 -10.74
N ASP A 78 -5.37 -11.59 -11.76
CA ASP A 78 -5.84 -12.97 -11.61
C ASP A 78 -4.67 -13.93 -11.27
N ALA A 79 -3.48 -13.70 -11.82
CA ALA A 79 -2.24 -14.42 -11.48
C ALA A 79 -1.81 -14.16 -10.02
N VAL A 80 -1.89 -12.91 -9.55
CA VAL A 80 -1.65 -12.56 -8.13
C VAL A 80 -2.69 -13.19 -7.20
N GLU A 81 -3.96 -13.26 -7.61
CA GLU A 81 -5.02 -13.94 -6.86
C GLU A 81 -4.77 -15.46 -6.77
N ALA A 82 -4.26 -16.08 -7.84
CA ALA A 82 -3.92 -17.51 -7.87
C ALA A 82 -2.82 -17.91 -6.88
N VAL A 83 -1.86 -17.01 -6.58
CA VAL A 83 -0.79 -17.22 -5.58
C VAL A 83 -1.05 -16.52 -4.25
N ALA A 84 -2.28 -16.06 -4.00
CA ALA A 84 -2.58 -15.16 -2.89
C ALA A 84 -2.26 -15.74 -1.49
N GLU A 85 -2.46 -17.06 -1.32
CA GLU A 85 -2.14 -17.74 -0.05
C GLU A 85 -0.63 -17.83 0.16
N GLU A 86 0.18 -18.05 -0.89
CA GLU A 86 1.64 -18.08 -0.77
C GLU A 86 2.18 -16.68 -0.44
N LEU A 87 1.65 -15.63 -1.09
CA LEU A 87 1.95 -14.23 -0.78
C LEU A 87 1.62 -13.88 0.68
N ALA A 88 0.46 -14.30 1.18
CA ALA A 88 0.06 -14.05 2.55
C ALA A 88 0.96 -14.79 3.56
N GLN A 89 1.35 -16.03 3.24
CA GLN A 89 2.26 -16.82 4.06
C GLN A 89 3.69 -16.28 4.07
N ALA A 90 4.22 -15.82 2.93
CA ALA A 90 5.52 -15.14 2.85
C ALA A 90 5.48 -13.81 3.63
N THR A 91 4.43 -13.00 3.46
CA THR A 91 4.26 -11.75 4.22
C THR A 91 4.25 -12.03 5.73
N THR A 92 3.53 -13.06 6.17
CA THR A 92 3.43 -13.45 7.57
C THR A 92 4.78 -13.94 8.12
N ALA A 93 5.52 -14.72 7.35
CA ALA A 93 6.84 -15.24 7.75
C ALA A 93 7.90 -14.13 7.80
N GLU A 94 7.96 -13.24 6.81
CA GLU A 94 8.99 -12.20 6.73
C GLU A 94 8.70 -11.00 7.65
N MET A 95 7.42 -10.65 7.85
CA MET A 95 7.02 -9.43 8.57
C MET A 95 6.29 -9.68 9.89
N GLY A 96 5.72 -10.88 10.09
CA GLY A 96 5.12 -11.30 11.35
C GLY A 96 3.64 -10.94 11.54
N LYS A 97 3.03 -10.16 10.64
CA LYS A 97 1.60 -9.80 10.76
C LYS A 97 0.69 -11.03 10.79
N PRO A 98 -0.49 -10.97 11.43
CA PRO A 98 -1.47 -12.06 11.38
C PRO A 98 -1.78 -12.48 9.93
N LEU A 99 -1.88 -13.78 9.68
CA LEU A 99 -2.11 -14.34 8.34
C LEU A 99 -3.43 -13.83 7.72
N LEU A 100 -4.44 -13.51 8.54
CA LEU A 100 -5.68 -12.89 8.09
C LEU A 100 -5.46 -11.47 7.56
N ASP A 101 -4.66 -10.65 8.24
CA ASP A 101 -4.28 -9.30 7.79
C ASP A 101 -3.45 -9.37 6.51
N ALA A 102 -2.54 -10.34 6.41
CA ALA A 102 -1.75 -10.58 5.20
C ALA A 102 -2.63 -10.93 3.99
N ARG A 103 -3.62 -11.82 4.16
CA ARG A 103 -4.64 -12.11 3.12
C ARG A 103 -5.44 -10.87 2.74
N GLY A 104 -5.80 -10.03 3.72
CA GLY A 104 -6.46 -8.74 3.47
C GLY A 104 -5.62 -7.81 2.59
N GLY A 105 -4.32 -7.68 2.89
CA GLY A 105 -3.39 -6.90 2.08
C GLY A 105 -3.22 -7.43 0.65
N VAL A 106 -3.20 -8.76 0.46
CA VAL A 106 -3.17 -9.37 -0.89
C VAL A 106 -4.47 -9.09 -1.65
N ALA A 107 -5.63 -9.29 -1.02
CA ALA A 107 -6.93 -9.02 -1.64
C ALA A 107 -7.10 -7.55 -2.02
N ALA A 108 -6.62 -6.62 -1.19
CA ALA A 108 -6.58 -5.19 -1.51
C ALA A 108 -5.69 -4.92 -2.74
N GLY A 109 -4.52 -5.54 -2.82
CA GLY A 109 -3.64 -5.46 -3.99
C GLY A 109 -4.29 -5.95 -5.28
N VAL A 110 -4.91 -7.13 -5.27
CA VAL A 110 -5.67 -7.69 -6.41
C VAL A 110 -6.79 -6.74 -6.84
N GLY A 111 -7.58 -6.23 -5.88
CA GLY A 111 -8.64 -5.25 -6.14
C GLY A 111 -8.12 -3.98 -6.79
N THR A 112 -6.96 -3.46 -6.35
CA THR A 112 -6.31 -2.29 -6.93
C THR A 112 -5.83 -2.53 -8.37
N LEU A 113 -5.24 -3.69 -8.68
CA LEU A 113 -4.85 -4.04 -10.05
C LEU A 113 -6.07 -4.10 -10.98
N ARG A 114 -7.16 -4.74 -10.54
CA ARG A 114 -8.44 -4.80 -11.29
C ARG A 114 -9.03 -3.41 -11.51
N GLN A 115 -9.04 -2.55 -10.49
CA GLN A 115 -9.49 -1.17 -10.60
C GLN A 115 -8.64 -0.36 -11.59
N TYR A 116 -7.32 -0.53 -11.62
CA TYR A 116 -6.47 0.14 -12.61
C TYR A 116 -6.68 -0.38 -14.04
N ALA A 117 -6.90 -1.68 -14.21
CA ALA A 117 -7.27 -2.24 -15.52
C ALA A 117 -8.60 -1.63 -16.05
N GLU A 118 -9.51 -1.23 -15.17
CA GLU A 118 -10.80 -0.62 -15.55
C GLU A 118 -10.70 0.89 -15.81
N LEU A 119 -9.99 1.61 -14.95
CA LEU A 119 -9.88 3.07 -15.03
C LEU A 119 -8.74 3.57 -15.93
N GLY A 120 -7.74 2.72 -16.21
CA GLY A 120 -6.57 3.05 -17.01
C GLY A 120 -6.89 3.46 -18.45
N PRO A 121 -7.65 2.65 -19.23
CA PRO A 121 -8.06 3.01 -20.59
C PRO A 121 -8.90 4.28 -20.69
N LEU A 122 -9.53 4.70 -19.58
CA LEU A 122 -10.39 5.88 -19.50
C LEU A 122 -9.61 7.17 -19.21
N ARG A 123 -8.27 7.10 -19.08
CA ARG A 123 -7.38 8.25 -18.88
C ARG A 123 -7.24 9.10 -20.15
N GLY A 124 -8.32 9.82 -20.48
CA GLY A 124 -8.37 10.76 -21.59
C GLY A 124 -7.61 12.07 -21.33
N GLY A 125 -7.40 12.79 -22.43
CA GLY A 125 -6.89 14.15 -22.45
C GLY A 125 -7.90 15.22 -22.07
N ARG A 126 -7.54 16.49 -22.30
CA ARG A 126 -8.46 17.63 -22.21
C ARG A 126 -8.43 18.40 -23.53
N THR A 127 -9.59 18.59 -24.16
CA THR A 127 -9.78 19.59 -25.21
C THR A 127 -9.63 21.00 -24.61
N LEU A 128 -9.02 21.90 -25.38
CA LEU A 128 -8.81 23.30 -25.03
C LEU A 128 -9.61 24.19 -26.01
N HIS A 129 -9.80 25.46 -25.65
CA HIS A 129 -10.44 26.44 -26.52
C HIS A 129 -9.43 27.02 -27.51
N GLY A 130 -9.29 26.35 -28.65
CA GLY A 130 -8.56 26.87 -29.80
C GLY A 130 -9.29 28.03 -30.48
N GLY A 131 -8.59 28.68 -31.42
CA GLY A 131 -9.21 29.62 -32.36
C GLY A 131 -10.20 28.94 -33.31
N ARG A 132 -10.92 29.73 -34.13
CA ARG A 132 -11.96 29.23 -35.06
C ARG A 132 -11.51 28.05 -35.91
N ASP A 133 -10.26 28.08 -36.37
CA ASP A 133 -9.69 27.16 -37.34
C ASP A 133 -8.64 26.22 -36.72
N ALA A 134 -8.67 26.04 -35.39
CA ALA A 134 -7.71 25.22 -34.63
C ALA A 134 -8.41 24.18 -33.73
N VAL A 135 -7.75 23.04 -33.52
CA VAL A 135 -8.19 21.99 -32.59
C VAL A 135 -7.09 21.72 -31.59
N ASP A 136 -7.27 22.25 -30.38
CA ASP A 136 -6.27 22.16 -29.32
C ASP A 136 -6.67 21.08 -28.31
N PHE A 137 -5.75 20.18 -27.97
CA PHE A 137 -5.95 19.17 -26.92
C PHE A 137 -4.63 18.83 -26.22
N MET A 138 -4.71 18.39 -24.97
CA MET A 138 -3.60 17.81 -24.21
C MET A 138 -3.80 16.30 -24.10
N ALA A 139 -2.81 15.50 -24.46
CA ALA A 139 -2.80 14.05 -24.22
C ALA A 139 -1.86 13.69 -23.05
N PRO A 140 -2.25 12.77 -22.14
CA PRO A 140 -1.34 12.25 -21.13
C PRO A 140 -0.47 11.14 -21.72
N GLU A 141 0.84 11.33 -21.70
CA GLU A 141 1.83 10.33 -22.11
C GLU A 141 2.52 9.68 -20.88
N PRO A 142 3.03 8.44 -21.00
CA PRO A 142 3.89 7.85 -19.98
C PRO A 142 5.13 8.71 -19.74
N ARG A 143 5.68 8.62 -18.53
CA ARG A 143 6.93 9.28 -18.15
C ARG A 143 8.16 8.54 -18.69
N GLY A 144 8.09 7.21 -18.75
CA GLY A 144 9.21 6.36 -19.18
C GLY A 144 9.49 5.25 -18.17
N VAL A 145 10.68 5.29 -17.57
CA VAL A 145 11.12 4.34 -16.54
C VAL A 145 10.73 4.83 -15.14
N VAL A 146 10.03 3.98 -14.39
CA VAL A 146 9.62 4.23 -13.00
C VAL A 146 10.43 3.32 -12.08
N ALA A 147 11.22 3.91 -11.18
CA ALA A 147 11.77 3.21 -10.04
C ALA A 147 10.70 3.09 -8.94
N VAL A 148 10.33 1.88 -8.56
CA VAL A 148 9.31 1.59 -7.54
C VAL A 148 10.00 1.02 -6.30
N ILE A 149 9.96 1.73 -5.17
CA ILE A 149 10.64 1.34 -3.93
C ILE A 149 9.62 1.26 -2.78
N THR A 150 9.25 0.04 -2.38
CA THR A 150 8.13 -0.21 -1.46
C THR A 150 8.55 -0.55 -0.03
N PRO A 151 7.66 -0.40 0.97
CA PRO A 151 7.93 -0.74 2.36
C PRO A 151 7.62 -2.22 2.63
N TRP A 152 7.93 -2.63 3.85
CA TRP A 152 7.74 -4.00 4.35
C TRP A 152 6.40 -4.23 5.04
N ASN A 153 5.65 -3.17 5.38
CA ASN A 153 4.53 -3.28 6.31
C ASN A 153 3.20 -3.69 5.65
N ASP A 154 3.00 -3.33 4.38
CA ASP A 154 1.92 -3.83 3.50
C ASP A 154 2.47 -4.08 2.08
N PRO A 155 3.39 -5.05 1.93
CA PRO A 155 4.25 -5.15 0.76
C PRO A 155 3.48 -5.41 -0.54
N VAL A 156 2.39 -6.19 -0.51
CA VAL A 156 1.58 -6.51 -1.68
C VAL A 156 0.64 -5.36 -2.05
N ALA A 157 -0.16 -4.86 -1.10
CA ALA A 157 -1.11 -3.78 -1.37
C ALA A 157 -0.43 -2.51 -1.93
N VAL A 158 0.67 -2.10 -1.29
CA VAL A 158 1.43 -0.90 -1.69
C VAL A 158 2.13 -1.11 -3.03
N ALA A 159 2.73 -2.27 -3.26
CA ALA A 159 3.36 -2.57 -4.55
C ALA A 159 2.33 -2.59 -5.68
N CYS A 160 1.21 -3.31 -5.54
CA CYS A 160 0.14 -3.32 -6.55
C CYS A 160 -0.40 -1.92 -6.87
N GLY A 161 -0.47 -1.03 -5.87
CA GLY A 161 -0.80 0.39 -6.04
C GLY A 161 0.15 1.14 -6.98
N LEU A 162 1.46 1.03 -6.75
CA LEU A 162 2.46 1.71 -7.57
C LEU A 162 2.68 1.04 -8.93
N LEU A 163 2.81 -0.29 -8.95
CA LEU A 163 3.07 -1.10 -10.13
C LEU A 163 1.90 -0.99 -11.12
N GLY A 164 0.66 -1.18 -10.66
CA GLY A 164 -0.53 -1.12 -11.52
C GLY A 164 -0.74 0.26 -12.14
N ALA A 165 -0.51 1.33 -11.37
CA ALA A 165 -0.59 2.70 -11.88
C ALA A 165 0.46 2.97 -12.97
N ALA A 166 1.71 2.57 -12.76
CA ALA A 166 2.80 2.75 -13.72
C ALA A 166 2.56 1.94 -15.01
N LEU A 167 2.26 0.64 -14.88
CA LEU A 167 2.09 -0.28 -15.99
C LEU A 167 0.92 0.10 -16.89
N VAL A 168 -0.27 0.39 -16.34
CA VAL A 168 -1.46 0.70 -17.16
C VAL A 168 -1.32 2.01 -17.93
N THR A 169 -0.56 2.96 -17.38
CA THR A 169 -0.27 4.25 -18.03
C THR A 169 0.86 4.16 -19.07
N GLY A 170 1.42 2.97 -19.33
CA GLY A 170 2.42 2.72 -20.37
C GLY A 170 3.87 2.94 -19.92
N ASN A 171 4.12 3.00 -18.62
CA ASN A 171 5.49 3.07 -18.08
C ASN A 171 6.05 1.66 -17.86
N VAL A 172 7.38 1.56 -17.94
CA VAL A 172 8.16 0.38 -17.57
C VAL A 172 8.73 0.55 -16.16
N VAL A 173 8.98 -0.55 -15.46
CA VAL A 173 9.23 -0.51 -14.01
C VAL A 173 10.48 -1.28 -13.60
N VAL A 174 11.30 -0.63 -12.78
CA VAL A 174 12.33 -1.30 -11.97
C VAL A 174 11.87 -1.29 -10.51
N PHE A 175 11.50 -2.46 -10.00
CA PHE A 175 10.92 -2.67 -8.68
C PHE A 175 11.99 -3.12 -7.67
N LYS A 176 12.12 -2.42 -6.54
CA LYS A 176 12.87 -2.86 -5.36
C LYS A 176 11.94 -2.99 -4.14
N PRO A 177 11.51 -4.20 -3.74
CA PRO A 177 10.84 -4.40 -2.47
C PRO A 177 11.76 -4.08 -1.29
N SER A 178 11.16 -3.90 -0.11
CA SER A 178 11.94 -3.80 1.12
C SER A 178 12.73 -5.07 1.38
N GLU A 179 13.98 -4.90 1.82
CA GLU A 179 14.88 -5.95 2.30
C GLU A 179 14.35 -6.73 3.53
N ARG A 180 13.25 -6.28 4.14
CA ARG A 180 12.54 -6.99 5.21
C ARG A 180 11.40 -7.89 4.71
N THR A 181 10.93 -7.73 3.47
CA THR A 181 9.93 -8.63 2.84
C THR A 181 10.26 -8.94 1.36
N PRO A 182 11.49 -9.38 1.05
CA PRO A 182 11.93 -9.59 -0.33
C PRO A 182 11.29 -10.82 -1.01
N ALA A 183 11.03 -11.92 -0.31
CA ALA A 183 10.36 -13.09 -0.91
C ALA A 183 8.92 -12.77 -1.28
N THR A 184 8.22 -11.97 -0.46
CA THR A 184 6.89 -11.46 -0.78
C THR A 184 6.90 -10.60 -2.05
N GLY A 185 7.88 -9.68 -2.17
CA GLY A 185 8.05 -8.87 -3.37
C GLY A 185 8.45 -9.68 -4.61
N TRP A 186 9.23 -10.73 -4.42
CA TRP A 186 9.65 -11.68 -5.47
C TRP A 186 8.48 -12.51 -6.00
N LEU A 187 7.67 -13.11 -5.13
CA LEU A 187 6.45 -13.83 -5.51
C LEU A 187 5.49 -12.93 -6.29
N LEU A 188 5.30 -11.69 -5.84
CA LEU A 188 4.48 -10.71 -6.55
C LEU A 188 5.06 -10.41 -7.94
N ALA A 189 6.36 -10.12 -8.03
CA ALA A 189 7.01 -9.85 -9.31
C ALA A 189 6.91 -11.04 -10.28
N ARG A 190 7.03 -12.29 -9.81
CA ARG A 190 6.84 -13.50 -10.63
C ARG A 190 5.42 -13.63 -11.17
N ALA A 191 4.40 -13.31 -10.36
CA ALA A 191 3.00 -13.33 -10.80
C ALA A 191 2.67 -12.22 -11.82
N LEU A 192 3.34 -11.06 -11.73
CA LEU A 192 3.16 -9.96 -12.67
C LEU A 192 3.94 -10.14 -13.98
N ASP A 193 5.22 -10.54 -13.89
CA ASP A 193 6.14 -10.70 -15.04
C ASP A 193 5.60 -11.68 -16.08
N GLY A 194 5.02 -12.81 -15.65
CA GLY A 194 4.43 -13.80 -16.54
C GLY A 194 3.27 -13.31 -17.41
N GLU A 195 2.68 -12.15 -17.10
CA GLU A 195 1.56 -11.55 -17.82
C GLU A 195 1.94 -10.28 -18.62
N LEU A 196 3.21 -9.89 -18.58
CA LEU A 196 3.77 -8.68 -19.19
C LEU A 196 4.79 -9.04 -20.29
N PRO A 197 5.05 -8.13 -21.25
CA PRO A 197 6.17 -8.29 -22.18
C PRO A 197 7.53 -8.25 -21.44
N ALA A 198 8.48 -9.05 -21.90
CA ALA A 198 9.81 -9.14 -21.29
C ALA A 198 10.49 -7.76 -21.13
N GLY A 199 11.02 -7.49 -19.94
CA GLY A 199 11.69 -6.24 -19.60
C GLY A 199 10.78 -5.07 -19.21
N VAL A 200 9.45 -5.18 -19.36
CA VAL A 200 8.49 -4.16 -18.87
C VAL A 200 8.50 -4.08 -17.34
N LEU A 201 8.79 -5.21 -16.67
CA LEU A 201 9.12 -5.29 -15.26
C LEU A 201 10.57 -5.79 -15.10
N SER A 202 11.25 -5.27 -14.07
CA SER A 202 12.49 -5.83 -13.52
C SER A 202 12.42 -5.77 -12.00
N LEU A 203 13.02 -6.76 -11.33
CA LEU A 203 13.07 -6.90 -9.87
C LEU A 203 14.51 -6.87 -9.40
N LEU A 204 14.84 -5.90 -8.53
CA LEU A 204 16.12 -5.80 -7.85
C LEU A 204 15.93 -6.02 -6.35
N THR A 205 16.85 -6.73 -5.73
CA THR A 205 16.84 -7.00 -4.29
C THR A 205 18.14 -6.51 -3.64
N GLY A 206 18.12 -6.29 -2.33
CA GLY A 206 19.21 -5.66 -1.59
C GLY A 206 18.74 -4.56 -0.66
N ASP A 207 19.67 -4.01 0.11
CA ASP A 207 19.39 -3.05 1.19
C ASP A 207 19.17 -1.60 0.70
N ALA A 208 19.28 -0.64 1.62
CA ALA A 208 19.17 0.79 1.33
C ALA A 208 20.18 1.32 0.30
N ARG A 209 21.35 0.68 0.10
CA ARG A 209 22.35 1.04 -0.91
C ARG A 209 21.81 0.81 -2.31
N VAL A 210 21.15 -0.33 -2.56
CA VAL A 210 20.48 -0.61 -3.84
C VAL A 210 19.35 0.38 -4.10
N GLY A 211 18.58 0.73 -3.07
CA GLY A 211 17.55 1.77 -3.18
C GLY A 211 18.11 3.16 -3.50
N ALA A 212 19.25 3.52 -2.90
CA ALA A 212 19.93 4.79 -3.17
C ALA A 212 20.56 4.83 -4.58
N ALA A 213 21.19 3.74 -5.01
CA ALA A 213 21.75 3.60 -6.35
C ALA A 213 20.65 3.71 -7.42
N LEU A 214 19.51 3.05 -7.21
CA LEU A 214 18.35 3.11 -8.12
C LEU A 214 17.74 4.51 -8.18
N ALA A 215 17.57 5.18 -7.04
CA ALA A 215 17.07 6.56 -6.98
C ALA A 215 18.05 7.61 -7.54
N ALA A 216 19.32 7.24 -7.75
CA ALA A 216 20.35 8.07 -8.38
C ALA A 216 20.52 7.82 -9.89
N GLN A 217 19.85 6.81 -10.46
CA GLN A 217 19.80 6.61 -11.91
C GLN A 217 18.97 7.71 -12.59
N GLU A 218 19.18 7.91 -13.89
CA GLU A 218 18.40 8.83 -14.74
C GLU A 218 16.98 8.31 -15.06
N VAL A 219 16.24 7.80 -14.07
CA VAL A 219 14.84 7.37 -14.23
C VAL A 219 13.89 8.56 -14.29
N ASP A 220 12.75 8.39 -14.93
CA ASP A 220 11.78 9.47 -15.18
C ASP A 220 10.88 9.73 -13.96
N VAL A 221 10.66 8.71 -13.12
CA VAL A 221 9.93 8.80 -11.85
C VAL A 221 10.61 7.92 -10.80
N VAL A 222 10.69 8.41 -9.55
CA VAL A 222 10.92 7.56 -8.37
C VAL A 222 9.67 7.58 -7.51
N ALA A 223 8.97 6.44 -7.46
CA ALA A 223 7.79 6.21 -6.66
C ALA A 223 8.17 5.43 -5.40
N HIS A 224 8.05 6.09 -4.23
CA HIS A 224 8.43 5.54 -2.95
C HIS A 224 7.29 5.62 -1.93
N VAL A 225 7.10 4.54 -1.19
CA VAL A 225 6.36 4.55 0.06
C VAL A 225 7.29 4.04 1.17
N GLY A 226 7.39 4.77 2.27
CA GLY A 226 8.31 4.40 3.35
C GLY A 226 8.54 5.51 4.38
N SER A 227 9.79 5.63 4.85
CA SER A 227 10.11 6.57 5.94
C SER A 227 10.32 8.00 5.42
N THR A 228 9.93 9.00 6.20
CA THR A 228 10.24 10.42 5.92
C THR A 228 11.75 10.67 5.70
N ALA A 229 12.64 9.93 6.38
CA ALA A 229 14.08 10.07 6.18
C ALA A 229 14.52 9.58 4.78
N THR A 230 14.04 8.41 4.37
CA THR A 230 14.27 7.84 3.04
C THR A 230 13.66 8.71 1.95
N GLY A 231 12.42 9.17 2.12
CA GLY A 231 11.75 10.06 1.19
C GLY A 231 12.50 11.39 0.96
N ARG A 232 13.10 11.98 2.00
CA ARG A 232 13.95 13.17 1.87
C ARG A 232 15.26 12.90 1.11
N ALA A 233 15.86 11.72 1.30
CA ALA A 233 17.04 11.32 0.54
C ALA A 233 16.71 11.10 -0.94
N ILE A 234 15.59 10.44 -1.25
CA ILE A 234 15.08 10.25 -2.61
C ILE A 234 14.72 11.59 -3.25
N ALA A 235 14.01 12.49 -2.56
CA ALA A 235 13.72 13.83 -3.07
C ALA A 235 14.99 14.59 -3.47
N SER A 236 16.04 14.48 -2.65
CA SER A 236 17.37 15.06 -2.92
C SER A 236 18.07 14.42 -4.12
N ALA A 237 17.85 13.13 -4.39
CA ALA A 237 18.38 12.42 -5.56
C ALA A 237 17.63 12.83 -6.83
N CYS A 238 16.30 12.80 -6.81
CA CYS A 238 15.43 13.28 -7.88
C CYS A 238 15.72 14.73 -8.29
N ALA A 239 16.04 15.60 -7.32
CA ALA A 239 16.43 16.98 -7.59
C ALA A 239 17.77 17.11 -8.36
N ARG A 240 18.63 16.08 -8.36
CA ARG A 240 19.87 16.04 -9.15
C ARG A 240 19.67 15.41 -10.53
N THR A 241 18.80 14.39 -10.63
CA THR A 241 18.57 13.64 -11.88
C THR A 241 17.44 14.22 -12.74
N GLY A 242 16.61 15.10 -12.19
CA GLY A 242 15.40 15.62 -12.85
C GLY A 242 14.18 14.70 -12.74
N ALA A 243 14.33 13.52 -12.14
CA ALA A 243 13.25 12.54 -11.95
C ALA A 243 12.07 13.12 -11.17
N LYS A 244 10.84 12.70 -11.51
CA LYS A 244 9.66 13.05 -10.71
C LYS A 244 9.63 12.21 -9.42
N ALA A 245 9.77 12.86 -8.27
CA ALA A 245 9.49 12.21 -6.98
C ALA A 245 7.97 12.08 -6.74
N LEU A 246 7.55 10.87 -6.35
CA LEU A 246 6.23 10.55 -5.76
C LEU A 246 6.52 9.84 -4.43
N LEU A 247 6.12 10.43 -3.31
CA LEU A 247 6.59 10.04 -1.98
C LEU A 247 5.43 9.98 -0.96
N GLU A 248 5.13 8.79 -0.43
CA GLU A 248 4.25 8.61 0.73
C GLU A 248 5.09 8.24 1.95
N ASN A 249 5.13 9.10 2.96
CA ASN A 249 6.26 9.18 3.91
C ASN A 249 5.88 8.93 5.39
N GLY A 250 4.94 8.02 5.64
CA GLY A 250 4.42 7.72 6.97
C GLY A 250 3.49 8.83 7.51
N GLY A 251 3.03 8.64 8.74
CA GLY A 251 2.08 9.52 9.41
C GLY A 251 2.34 9.61 10.91
N SER A 252 1.36 10.13 11.63
CA SER A 252 1.28 10.09 13.10
C SER A 252 -0.15 10.49 13.46
N ASP A 253 -1.10 9.62 13.12
CA ASP A 253 -2.41 10.12 12.72
C ASP A 253 -3.31 10.44 13.93
N PRO A 254 -3.98 11.61 13.91
CA PRO A 254 -4.82 12.03 15.02
C PRO A 254 -6.23 11.44 14.91
N LEU A 255 -6.70 10.80 15.98
CA LEU A 255 -8.11 10.49 16.17
C LEU A 255 -8.70 11.43 17.22
N ILE A 256 -9.84 12.05 16.92
CA ILE A 256 -10.51 13.01 17.80
C ILE A 256 -11.88 12.43 18.20
N VAL A 257 -12.11 12.29 19.51
CA VAL A 257 -13.38 11.84 20.11
C VAL A 257 -14.05 13.04 20.77
N ASP A 258 -15.23 13.43 20.26
CA ASP A 258 -16.01 14.54 20.79
C ASP A 258 -17.01 14.09 21.89
N ALA A 259 -17.58 15.04 22.63
CA ALA A 259 -18.45 14.80 23.80
C ALA A 259 -19.69 13.94 23.51
N GLY A 260 -20.22 14.01 22.28
CA GLY A 260 -21.43 13.30 21.86
C GLY A 260 -21.20 11.89 21.30
N VAL A 261 -19.97 11.37 21.34
CA VAL A 261 -19.63 10.05 20.80
C VAL A 261 -19.72 8.99 21.89
N ASP A 262 -20.32 7.84 21.59
CA ASP A 262 -20.36 6.69 22.51
C ASP A 262 -18.93 6.27 22.94
N PRO A 263 -18.62 6.24 24.25
CA PRO A 263 -17.25 5.99 24.71
C PRO A 263 -16.69 4.61 24.36
N VAL A 264 -17.53 3.57 24.35
CA VAL A 264 -17.12 2.18 24.11
C VAL A 264 -16.85 1.96 22.63
N TRP A 265 -17.73 2.47 21.76
CA TRP A 265 -17.53 2.47 20.32
C TRP A 265 -16.30 3.29 19.91
N ALA A 266 -16.11 4.48 20.50
CA ALA A 266 -14.94 5.30 20.26
C ALA A 266 -13.64 4.59 20.66
N ALA A 267 -13.62 3.92 21.82
CA ALA A 267 -12.50 3.09 22.24
C ALA A 267 -12.26 1.90 21.29
N GLY A 268 -13.30 1.29 20.74
CA GLY A 268 -13.21 0.25 19.71
C GLY A 268 -12.57 0.75 18.40
N GLN A 269 -12.99 1.91 17.89
CA GLN A 269 -12.38 2.52 16.70
C GLN A 269 -10.92 2.92 16.93
N ALA A 270 -10.62 3.47 18.11
CA ALA A 270 -9.26 3.79 18.53
C ALA A 270 -8.38 2.54 18.62
N ALA A 271 -8.88 1.44 19.21
CA ALA A 271 -8.15 0.19 19.30
C ALA A 271 -7.85 -0.39 17.91
N MET A 272 -8.84 -0.44 17.02
CA MET A 272 -8.68 -0.88 15.63
C MET A 272 -7.60 -0.06 14.91
N GLY A 273 -7.68 1.27 14.96
CA GLY A 273 -6.73 2.15 14.28
C GLY A 273 -5.32 2.16 14.88
N ALA A 274 -5.16 1.89 16.17
CA ALA A 274 -3.86 1.92 16.86
C ALA A 274 -3.14 0.56 16.88
N PHE A 275 -3.87 -0.56 16.88
CA PHE A 275 -3.30 -1.89 17.13
C PHE A 275 -3.28 -2.82 15.91
N ALA A 276 -4.01 -2.52 14.84
CA ALA A 276 -3.91 -3.26 13.57
C ALA A 276 -2.44 -3.34 13.12
N ASN A 277 -1.99 -4.53 12.70
CA ASN A 277 -0.59 -4.78 12.34
C ASN A 277 0.44 -4.39 13.44
N ALA A 278 0.08 -4.47 14.72
CA ALA A 278 0.86 -3.95 15.86
C ALA A 278 1.19 -2.45 15.77
N GLY A 279 0.34 -1.66 15.11
CA GLY A 279 0.55 -0.23 14.86
C GLY A 279 1.52 0.07 13.70
N GLN A 280 2.02 -0.94 12.98
CA GLN A 280 2.99 -0.77 11.89
C GLN A 280 2.31 -0.35 10.58
N LEU A 281 1.48 0.69 10.61
CA LEU A 281 0.77 1.23 9.44
C LEU A 281 1.11 2.71 9.29
N CYS A 282 1.28 3.19 8.06
CA CYS A 282 1.50 4.63 7.80
C CYS A 282 0.32 5.51 8.23
N VAL A 283 -0.87 4.92 8.33
CA VAL A 283 -2.14 5.53 8.78
C VAL A 283 -2.54 5.07 10.20
N ALA A 284 -1.60 4.56 11.00
CA ALA A 284 -1.87 4.13 12.37
C ALA A 284 -2.29 5.31 13.26
N VAL A 285 -3.29 5.08 14.11
CA VAL A 285 -3.75 6.06 15.11
C VAL A 285 -2.74 6.12 16.26
N GLU A 286 -1.77 7.00 16.13
CA GLU A 286 -0.75 7.24 17.17
C GLU A 286 -1.21 8.24 18.24
N ARG A 287 -2.15 9.14 17.90
CA ARG A 287 -2.52 10.28 18.76
C ARG A 287 -4.03 10.39 18.95
N ILE A 288 -4.52 9.97 20.11
CA ILE A 288 -5.95 10.08 20.46
C ILE A 288 -6.19 11.31 21.32
N TYR A 289 -7.04 12.21 20.83
CA TYR A 289 -7.52 13.39 21.56
C TYR A 289 -8.99 13.16 21.96
N VAL A 290 -9.27 13.15 23.25
CA VAL A 290 -10.61 12.84 23.78
C VAL A 290 -11.20 14.06 24.49
N HIS A 291 -12.45 14.41 24.20
CA HIS A 291 -13.16 15.47 24.92
C HIS A 291 -13.25 15.14 26.41
N ARG A 292 -13.05 16.16 27.26
CA ARG A 292 -12.80 15.96 28.70
C ARG A 292 -13.95 15.29 29.45
N GLU A 293 -15.17 15.39 28.93
CA GLU A 293 -16.39 14.84 29.52
C GLU A 293 -16.47 13.32 29.35
N VAL A 294 -16.08 12.79 28.18
CA VAL A 294 -16.08 11.35 27.86
C VAL A 294 -14.73 10.66 28.12
N ALA A 295 -13.68 11.44 28.37
CA ALA A 295 -12.34 10.91 28.68
C ALA A 295 -12.27 10.02 29.93
N GLY A 296 -13.25 10.12 30.83
CA GLY A 296 -13.40 9.22 31.98
C GLY A 296 -13.70 7.78 31.58
N ASP A 297 -14.42 7.58 30.46
CA ASP A 297 -14.96 6.28 30.04
C ASP A 297 -14.20 5.69 28.84
N VAL A 298 -13.81 6.54 27.88
CA VAL A 298 -13.04 6.12 26.68
C VAL A 298 -11.69 5.51 27.07
N VAL A 299 -10.99 6.11 28.03
CA VAL A 299 -9.62 5.69 28.39
C VAL A 299 -9.59 4.31 29.08
N PRO A 300 -10.44 4.02 30.09
CA PRO A 300 -10.56 2.65 30.61
C PRO A 300 -10.99 1.63 29.55
N ALA A 301 -12.00 1.94 28.73
CA ALA A 301 -12.47 1.02 27.69
C ALA A 301 -11.36 0.65 26.69
N LEU A 302 -10.55 1.62 26.26
CA LEU A 302 -9.40 1.38 25.39
C LEU A 302 -8.30 0.55 26.09
N VAL A 303 -8.07 0.79 27.38
CA VAL A 303 -7.10 0.01 28.17
C VAL A 303 -7.53 -1.44 28.32
N ASP A 304 -8.82 -1.71 28.48
CA ASP A 304 -9.34 -3.07 28.63
C ASP A 304 -9.34 -3.83 27.29
N LEU A 305 -9.67 -3.17 26.17
CA LEU A 305 -9.45 -3.72 24.82
C LEU A 305 -7.97 -4.09 24.62
N ALA A 306 -7.04 -3.18 24.93
CA ALA A 306 -5.60 -3.42 24.82
C ALA A 306 -5.05 -4.48 25.79
N ARG A 307 -5.81 -4.87 26.82
CA ARG A 307 -5.47 -5.99 27.73
C ARG A 307 -5.99 -7.32 27.21
N ALA A 308 -7.15 -7.34 26.55
CA ALA A 308 -7.82 -8.53 26.05
C ALA A 308 -7.20 -9.08 24.75
N MET A 309 -6.52 -8.24 23.97
CA MET A 309 -5.91 -8.61 22.69
C MET A 309 -4.90 -9.77 22.81
N ARG A 310 -5.08 -10.78 21.95
CA ARG A 310 -4.25 -11.98 21.85
C ARG A 310 -3.01 -11.69 21.01
N ILE A 311 -1.84 -11.86 21.63
CA ILE A 311 -0.53 -11.55 21.04
C ILE A 311 0.23 -12.85 20.83
N GLY A 312 0.74 -13.08 19.64
CA GLY A 312 1.36 -14.35 19.27
C GLY A 312 2.02 -14.33 17.90
N PRO A 313 2.51 -15.49 17.41
CA PRO A 313 3.00 -15.62 16.04
C PRO A 313 1.85 -15.36 15.06
N GLY A 314 2.11 -14.61 13.98
CA GLY A 314 1.09 -14.31 12.96
C GLY A 314 0.53 -15.55 12.22
N GLN A 315 1.21 -16.69 12.35
CA GLN A 315 0.77 -17.99 11.85
C GLN A 315 -0.31 -18.69 12.69
N ASP A 316 -0.50 -18.28 13.95
CA ASP A 316 -1.59 -18.77 14.79
C ASP A 316 -2.89 -18.05 14.41
N GLY A 317 -3.95 -18.82 14.15
CA GLY A 317 -5.25 -18.29 13.73
C GLY A 317 -5.98 -17.49 14.82
N GLU A 318 -5.55 -17.61 16.07
CA GLU A 318 -6.09 -16.84 17.21
C GLU A 318 -5.30 -15.56 17.51
N THR A 319 -4.21 -15.27 16.78
CA THR A 319 -3.41 -14.06 16.98
C THR A 319 -4.11 -12.83 16.41
N GLU A 320 -4.34 -11.83 17.27
CA GLU A 320 -4.86 -10.50 16.89
C GLU A 320 -3.73 -9.48 16.70
N ILE A 321 -2.59 -9.67 17.38
CA ILE A 321 -1.39 -8.82 17.25
C ILE A 321 -0.16 -9.72 17.05
N GLY A 322 0.44 -9.61 15.86
CA GLY A 322 1.74 -10.23 15.55
C GLY A 322 2.93 -9.42 16.08
N PRO A 323 4.16 -9.95 15.96
CA PRO A 323 5.39 -9.24 16.29
C PRO A 323 5.64 -7.97 15.47
N LEU A 324 6.54 -7.13 15.99
CA LEU A 324 7.18 -6.08 15.20
C LEU A 324 8.20 -6.69 14.23
N VAL A 325 8.28 -6.15 13.01
CA VAL A 325 8.98 -6.72 11.84
C VAL A 325 10.41 -7.19 12.08
N ASP A 326 11.16 -6.56 12.98
CA ASP A 326 12.45 -7.05 13.43
C ASP A 326 12.80 -6.49 14.82
N ARG A 327 13.86 -7.07 15.42
CA ARG A 327 14.41 -6.59 16.71
C ARG A 327 14.81 -5.12 16.67
N ARG A 328 15.35 -4.62 15.56
CA ARG A 328 15.80 -3.22 15.41
C ARG A 328 14.62 -2.25 15.51
N HIS A 329 13.49 -2.59 14.90
CA HIS A 329 12.26 -1.81 14.98
C HIS A 329 11.63 -1.91 16.37
N ARG A 330 11.59 -3.11 16.96
CA ARG A 330 11.17 -3.31 18.36
C ARG A 330 11.97 -2.43 19.33
N ASP A 331 13.29 -2.40 19.20
CA ASP A 331 14.15 -1.66 20.11
C ASP A 331 14.02 -0.13 19.91
N HIS A 332 13.76 0.31 18.67
CA HIS A 332 13.39 1.69 18.37
C HIS A 332 12.06 2.10 19.03
N VAL A 333 11.00 1.31 18.86
CA VAL A 333 9.68 1.55 19.47
C VAL A 333 9.76 1.51 21.00
N HIS A 334 10.50 0.54 21.57
CA HIS A 334 10.74 0.49 23.01
C HIS A 334 11.45 1.76 23.51
N GLY A 335 12.48 2.23 22.80
CA GLY A 335 13.18 3.47 23.12
C GLY A 335 12.25 4.69 23.16
N GLN A 336 11.29 4.79 22.23
CA GLN A 336 10.26 5.83 22.25
C GLN A 336 9.35 5.73 23.49
N VAL A 337 8.93 4.53 23.88
CA VAL A 337 8.13 4.29 25.10
C VAL A 337 8.91 4.71 26.35
N LEU A 338 10.19 4.34 26.46
CA LEU A 338 11.04 4.73 27.59
C LEU A 338 11.24 6.24 27.67
N ALA A 339 11.48 6.90 26.54
CA ALA A 339 11.59 8.36 26.47
C ALA A 339 10.29 9.05 26.93
N ALA A 340 9.13 8.60 26.45
CA ALA A 340 7.84 9.15 26.87
C ALA A 340 7.60 9.01 28.39
N VAL A 341 7.99 7.88 28.99
CA VAL A 341 7.91 7.67 30.45
C VAL A 341 8.87 8.59 31.21
N ALA A 342 10.11 8.75 30.75
CA ALA A 342 11.07 9.69 31.32
C ALA A 342 10.58 11.15 31.23
N GLU A 343 9.81 11.50 30.18
CA GLU A 343 9.13 12.78 30.02
C GLU A 343 7.79 12.90 30.79
N GLY A 344 7.48 11.94 31.67
CA GLY A 344 6.33 11.97 32.58
C GLY A 344 5.01 11.47 31.99
N ALA A 345 5.03 10.72 30.89
CA ALA A 345 3.85 9.96 30.44
C ALA A 345 3.58 8.78 31.40
N ARG A 346 2.30 8.47 31.63
CA ARG A 346 1.89 7.34 32.48
C ARG A 346 1.48 6.15 31.63
N VAL A 347 2.20 5.05 31.74
CA VAL A 347 1.78 3.76 31.16
C VAL A 347 0.53 3.26 31.88
N LEU A 348 -0.53 2.93 31.14
CA LEU A 348 -1.79 2.41 31.71
C LEU A 348 -1.88 0.89 31.59
N THR A 349 -1.18 0.30 30.62
CA THR A 349 -1.09 -1.12 30.37
C THR A 349 0.21 -1.42 29.60
N GLY A 350 0.93 -2.47 29.98
CA GLY A 350 2.20 -2.91 29.38
C GLY A 350 3.37 -1.92 29.47
N GLY A 351 3.88 -1.49 28.31
CA GLY A 351 5.09 -0.66 28.22
C GLY A 351 6.40 -1.37 28.57
N ALA A 352 6.46 -2.70 28.43
CA ALA A 352 7.66 -3.52 28.65
C ALA A 352 7.81 -4.63 27.60
N VAL A 353 9.04 -5.10 27.34
CA VAL A 353 9.28 -6.29 26.51
C VAL A 353 8.69 -7.48 27.27
N PRO A 354 7.84 -8.34 26.68
CA PRO A 354 7.40 -9.55 27.36
C PRO A 354 8.58 -10.47 27.69
N ALA A 355 8.62 -10.98 28.91
CA ALA A 355 9.62 -11.96 29.33
C ALA A 355 9.27 -13.35 28.81
N GLY A 356 10.23 -13.99 28.13
CA GLY A 356 10.13 -15.31 27.54
C GLY A 356 11.38 -15.60 26.72
N PRO A 357 11.68 -16.86 26.37
CA PRO A 357 12.80 -17.18 25.52
C PRO A 357 12.63 -16.48 24.16
N GLY A 358 13.61 -15.67 23.79
CA GLY A 358 13.77 -15.21 22.41
C GLY A 358 14.16 -16.38 21.47
N PRO A 359 14.52 -16.09 20.21
CA PRO A 359 14.69 -17.05 19.09
C PRO A 359 15.87 -18.04 19.20
N SER A 360 16.13 -18.59 20.38
CA SER A 360 17.12 -19.64 20.60
C SER A 360 16.58 -20.68 21.58
N THR A 361 15.88 -21.70 21.06
CA THR A 361 16.22 -23.13 21.26
C THR A 361 15.11 -24.06 20.76
N ARG A 362 15.51 -25.18 20.15
CA ARG A 362 14.60 -26.25 19.76
C ARG A 362 14.04 -26.98 21.01
N ARG A 363 12.80 -26.73 21.43
CA ARG A 363 11.96 -27.65 22.25
C ARG A 363 10.50 -27.16 22.36
N PRO A 364 9.53 -28.03 22.73
CA PRO A 364 8.12 -27.75 22.54
C PRO A 364 7.48 -26.87 23.64
N TRP A 365 7.04 -25.69 23.21
CA TRP A 365 5.84 -24.93 23.60
C TRP A 365 5.29 -25.05 25.04
N SER A 366 5.27 -23.89 25.71
CA SER A 366 4.31 -23.50 26.74
C SER A 366 3.98 -22.00 26.55
N PRO A 367 2.80 -21.50 26.94
CA PRO A 367 2.21 -20.31 26.34
C PRO A 367 2.73 -18.98 26.92
N THR A 368 3.92 -18.55 26.48
CA THR A 368 4.42 -17.17 26.64
C THR A 368 5.11 -16.71 25.35
N ALA A 369 4.32 -16.35 24.34
CA ALA A 369 4.85 -15.76 23.11
C ALA A 369 5.40 -14.34 23.37
N PRO A 370 6.62 -14.01 22.92
CA PRO A 370 7.14 -12.65 23.02
C PRO A 370 6.49 -11.72 21.97
N THR A 371 6.67 -10.39 22.15
CA THR A 371 6.43 -9.26 21.20
C THR A 371 5.22 -8.32 21.36
N GLY A 372 4.45 -8.37 22.44
CA GLY A 372 3.42 -7.35 22.73
C GLY A 372 3.93 -6.02 23.28
N TRP A 373 3.50 -4.89 22.69
CA TRP A 373 3.69 -3.53 23.23
C TRP A 373 2.37 -2.76 23.36
N ARG A 374 2.34 -1.76 24.26
CA ARG A 374 1.10 -1.18 24.83
C ARG A 374 1.28 0.29 25.25
N TRP A 375 0.16 0.99 25.48
CA TRP A 375 0.03 2.46 25.52
C TRP A 375 0.62 3.20 26.73
N SER A 376 1.09 4.43 26.47
CA SER A 376 1.27 5.49 27.47
C SER A 376 0.26 6.63 27.26
N ALA A 377 -0.21 7.24 28.34
CA ALA A 377 -1.10 8.38 28.31
C ALA A 377 -0.47 9.59 29.02
N ARG A 378 -0.47 10.75 28.35
CA ARG A 378 0.02 12.01 28.93
C ARG A 378 -1.16 12.87 29.38
N ARG A 379 -1.34 13.07 30.68
CA ARG A 379 -2.11 14.23 31.16
C ARG A 379 -1.22 15.48 31.00
N PRO A 380 -1.71 16.59 30.44
CA PRO A 380 -0.93 17.82 30.40
C PRO A 380 -0.72 18.32 31.83
N SER A 381 0.51 18.18 32.35
CA SER A 381 0.89 18.83 33.60
C SER A 381 1.12 20.32 33.32
N ALA A 382 0.72 21.19 34.24
CA ALA A 382 0.86 22.65 34.08
C ALA A 382 2.33 23.14 34.14
N ARG A 383 3.32 22.24 34.12
CA ARG A 383 4.75 22.51 34.30
C ARG A 383 5.64 21.78 33.27
N SER A 384 5.42 22.02 31.98
CA SER A 384 6.45 21.82 30.95
C SER A 384 6.58 23.03 30.02
N ARG A 385 6.69 24.24 30.58
CA ARG A 385 7.16 25.42 29.83
C ARG A 385 8.67 25.31 29.58
N ARG A 386 9.08 24.62 28.51
CA ARG A 386 10.40 24.75 27.85
C ARG A 386 10.47 23.98 26.53
N CYS A 387 9.72 24.46 25.54
CA CYS A 387 10.07 24.31 24.12
C CYS A 387 10.05 25.69 23.46
N SER A 388 11.17 26.40 23.51
CA SER A 388 11.58 27.34 22.45
C SER A 388 11.89 26.51 21.19
N TRP A 389 11.52 26.85 19.96
CA TRP A 389 11.11 28.11 19.32
C TRP A 389 9.97 27.81 18.31
N TRP A 390 9.26 28.73 17.65
CA TRP A 390 9.33 30.20 17.54
C TRP A 390 7.92 30.80 17.59
N THR A 391 7.76 31.99 18.21
CA THR A 391 6.70 32.94 17.84
C THR A 391 7.24 34.37 17.89
N ARG A 392 7.35 35.03 16.73
CA ARG A 392 7.57 36.48 16.66
C ARG A 392 6.21 37.17 16.81
N SER A 393 6.06 38.01 17.83
CA SER A 393 4.83 38.77 18.07
C SER A 393 4.51 39.70 16.89
N PRO A 394 3.22 39.90 16.54
CA PRO A 394 2.83 40.80 15.47
C PRO A 394 3.05 42.26 15.87
N ARG A 395 4.00 42.95 15.24
CA ARG A 395 4.08 44.42 15.31
C ARG A 395 2.99 45.01 14.42
N ARG A 396 2.16 45.88 15.02
CA ARG A 396 1.21 46.75 14.31
C ARG A 396 1.91 47.50 13.18
N TRP A 397 1.30 47.53 12.01
CA TRP A 397 1.43 48.63 11.06
C TRP A 397 0.03 49.20 10.77
N GLY A 398 -0.09 50.52 10.88
CA GLY A 398 -1.34 51.24 10.63
C GLY A 398 -1.66 51.30 9.14
N GLY A 399 -2.94 51.30 8.80
CA GLY A 399 -3.37 51.25 7.41
C GLY A 399 -3.31 52.59 6.67
N ARG A 400 -3.37 52.51 5.34
CA ARG A 400 -3.96 53.54 4.46
C ARG A 400 -4.90 52.87 3.45
N ARG A 401 -5.84 53.67 2.94
CA ARG A 401 -6.92 53.34 1.99
C ARG A 401 -6.30 53.11 0.58
N ALA A 402 -6.95 52.60 -0.47
CA ALA A 402 -8.32 52.16 -0.76
C ALA A 402 -8.24 50.94 -1.74
N HIS A 403 -9.30 50.21 -2.14
CA HIS A 403 -10.46 50.65 -2.93
C HIS A 403 -11.68 49.75 -2.69
N ARG A 404 -12.88 50.33 -2.89
CA ARG A 404 -14.16 49.60 -2.93
C ARG A 404 -14.45 49.13 -4.35
N THR A 405 -14.83 47.86 -4.52
CA THR A 405 -15.82 47.42 -5.50
C THR A 405 -16.85 46.55 -4.77
N GLY A 406 -18.13 46.83 -4.97
CA GLY A 406 -19.21 46.26 -4.16
C GLY A 406 -19.77 44.97 -4.74
N TRP A 407 -20.16 44.04 -3.88
CA TRP A 407 -20.99 42.87 -4.20
C TRP A 407 -22.21 42.84 -3.25
N PRO A 408 -23.43 42.58 -3.74
CA PRO A 408 -24.65 42.55 -2.92
C PRO A 408 -24.78 41.25 -2.10
N PRO A 409 -25.59 41.23 -1.02
CA PRO A 409 -25.56 40.16 -0.03
C PRO A 409 -26.58 39.02 -0.25
N ARG A 410 -26.16 37.81 0.16
CA ARG A 410 -26.97 36.68 0.68
C ARG A 410 -27.99 35.98 -0.25
N CYS A 411 -27.72 34.72 -0.55
CA CYS A 411 -28.74 33.70 -0.82
C CYS A 411 -28.98 32.84 0.44
N SER A 412 -30.24 32.52 0.73
CA SER A 412 -30.67 31.66 1.85
C SER A 412 -30.75 30.19 1.42
N PRO A 413 -30.61 29.21 2.34
CA PRO A 413 -30.76 27.79 2.00
C PRO A 413 -32.23 27.41 1.73
N PRO A 414 -32.50 26.41 0.87
CA PRO A 414 -33.86 26.01 0.51
C PRO A 414 -34.56 25.27 1.66
N ARG A 415 -35.85 25.58 1.86
CA ARG A 415 -36.74 24.83 2.78
C ARG A 415 -37.32 23.61 2.08
N TRP A 416 -37.22 22.45 2.72
CA TRP A 416 -37.99 21.26 2.32
C TRP A 416 -39.47 21.46 2.64
N ARG A 417 -40.35 21.21 1.65
CA ARG A 417 -41.81 21.20 1.84
C ARG A 417 -42.27 19.78 2.17
N THR A 418 -42.97 19.61 3.28
CA THR A 418 -43.80 18.43 3.55
C THR A 418 -45.19 18.62 2.93
N PRO A 419 -45.74 17.61 2.22
CA PRO A 419 -47.16 17.60 1.85
C PRO A 419 -48.02 17.12 3.02
N SER A 420 -49.10 17.83 3.30
CA SER A 420 -50.07 17.48 4.35
C SER A 420 -51.32 16.80 3.77
N GLY A 421 -51.69 15.65 4.35
CA GLY A 421 -53.08 15.44 4.77
C GLY A 421 -53.92 14.33 4.13
N ARG A 422 -54.64 13.61 5.02
CA ARG A 422 -55.83 12.75 4.81
C ARG A 422 -55.54 11.39 4.12
N GLY A 423 -55.99 10.24 4.64
CA GLY A 423 -56.74 9.93 5.87
C GLY A 423 -57.05 8.42 5.99
N ALA A 424 -57.96 8.05 6.92
CA ALA A 424 -58.57 6.71 7.12
C ALA A 424 -57.79 5.62 7.91
N SER A 425 -58.10 5.56 9.21
CA SER A 425 -58.62 4.41 9.98
C SER A 425 -57.89 3.05 10.12
N CYS A 426 -57.74 2.68 11.42
CA CYS A 426 -58.12 1.39 12.03
C CYS A 426 -57.22 0.12 11.98
N ARG A 427 -56.91 -0.33 13.21
CA ARG A 427 -56.90 -1.72 13.73
C ARG A 427 -55.77 -2.70 13.33
N SER A 428 -54.87 -2.90 14.30
CA SER A 428 -54.46 -4.19 14.89
C SER A 428 -54.50 -5.49 14.06
N ALA A 429 -53.34 -6.12 13.88
CA ALA A 429 -53.19 -7.59 13.90
C ALA A 429 -51.74 -8.01 14.25
N ARG A 430 -51.56 -9.23 14.78
CA ARG A 430 -50.27 -9.84 15.15
C ARG A 430 -49.82 -10.87 14.10
N SER A 431 -48.53 -10.96 13.79
CA SER A 431 -47.75 -12.20 13.51
C SER A 431 -46.32 -11.79 13.08
N ARG A 432 -45.24 -12.19 13.77
CA ARG A 432 -44.51 -13.47 13.76
C ARG A 432 -43.82 -13.84 12.43
N SER A 433 -42.48 -13.96 12.52
CA SER A 433 -41.59 -14.85 11.72
C SER A 433 -41.39 -14.49 10.22
N THR A 434 -40.26 -14.75 9.55
CA THR A 434 -38.97 -15.35 9.95
C THR A 434 -37.83 -14.82 9.05
N ARG A 435 -36.57 -15.15 9.38
CA ARG A 435 -35.38 -14.90 8.54
C ARG A 435 -35.48 -15.58 7.18
N CYS A 436 -34.84 -15.03 6.16
CA CYS A 436 -34.50 -15.76 4.93
C CYS A 436 -33.05 -15.45 4.51
N SER A 437 -32.21 -16.48 4.53
CA SER A 437 -30.83 -16.48 4.03
C SER A 437 -30.75 -17.20 2.68
N ALA A 438 -29.75 -16.84 1.86
CA ALA A 438 -29.67 -17.27 0.48
C ALA A 438 -29.38 -18.77 0.27
N ALA A 439 -29.84 -19.29 -0.88
CA ALA A 439 -29.25 -20.43 -1.55
C ALA A 439 -29.46 -20.31 -3.08
N ARG A 440 -28.40 -20.48 -3.87
CA ARG A 440 -28.47 -20.79 -5.31
C ARG A 440 -27.69 -22.08 -5.55
N ARG A 441 -28.29 -23.04 -6.25
CA ARG A 441 -27.58 -24.18 -6.85
C ARG A 441 -28.11 -24.47 -8.26
N ALA A 442 -27.25 -25.13 -9.02
CA ALA A 442 -27.25 -25.35 -10.47
C ALA A 442 -28.54 -25.90 -11.13
N VAL A 443 -28.60 -25.71 -12.45
CA VAL A 443 -29.54 -26.34 -13.39
C VAL A 443 -28.73 -27.18 -14.41
N PRO A 444 -29.17 -28.38 -14.82
CA PRO A 444 -28.40 -29.29 -15.67
C PRO A 444 -28.62 -29.10 -17.19
N ARG A 445 -27.76 -29.76 -17.98
CA ARG A 445 -27.76 -29.80 -19.47
C ARG A 445 -28.81 -30.76 -20.05
N SER A 446 -29.27 -30.48 -21.27
CA SER A 446 -29.76 -31.49 -22.23
C SER A 446 -29.32 -31.18 -23.68
N ARG A 447 -29.32 -32.21 -24.53
CA ARG A 447 -28.83 -32.26 -25.94
C ARG A 447 -29.89 -31.64 -26.90
N VAL A 448 -29.76 -31.49 -28.24
CA VAL A 448 -29.05 -32.21 -29.33
C VAL A 448 -28.87 -31.23 -30.52
N GLY A 449 -27.87 -31.43 -31.40
CA GLY A 449 -27.88 -30.85 -32.75
C GLY A 449 -26.52 -30.79 -33.43
N ALA A 450 -26.25 -31.67 -34.40
CA ALA A 450 -24.98 -31.73 -35.15
C ALA A 450 -25.23 -31.61 -36.66
N VAL A 451 -24.39 -30.85 -37.38
CA VAL A 451 -24.07 -30.99 -38.82
C VAL A 451 -22.59 -30.60 -39.03
N ALA A 452 -21.98 -31.06 -40.12
CA ALA A 452 -20.55 -31.30 -40.25
C ALA A 452 -19.70 -30.24 -41.01
N ARG A 453 -18.39 -30.43 -40.85
CA ARG A 453 -17.23 -30.02 -41.67
C ARG A 453 -17.49 -29.46 -43.08
N ALA A 454 -16.71 -28.44 -43.44
CA ALA A 454 -16.02 -28.38 -44.74
C ALA A 454 -14.66 -27.65 -44.61
N SER A 455 -13.66 -28.10 -45.37
CA SER A 455 -12.27 -27.62 -45.39
C SER A 455 -11.99 -26.73 -46.61
N GLY A 456 -11.04 -25.80 -46.51
CA GLY A 456 -10.56 -25.03 -47.67
C GLY A 456 -9.21 -24.34 -47.45
N THR A 457 -8.21 -24.68 -48.27
CA THR A 457 -6.82 -24.17 -48.20
C THR A 457 -6.39 -23.55 -49.54
N ALA A 458 -5.86 -22.32 -49.54
CA ALA A 458 -4.97 -21.73 -50.56
C ALA A 458 -4.46 -20.37 -50.02
N ARG A 459 -3.16 -20.15 -49.77
CA ARG A 459 -1.97 -19.98 -50.65
C ARG A 459 -1.71 -18.53 -51.13
N ASN A 460 -0.56 -18.02 -50.70
CA ASN A 460 0.35 -17.00 -51.24
C ASN A 460 -0.06 -16.15 -52.46
N CYS A 461 0.26 -14.85 -52.36
CA CYS A 461 1.07 -14.14 -53.36
C CYS A 461 1.96 -13.08 -52.69
N SER A 462 3.03 -12.67 -53.36
CA SER A 462 4.18 -11.98 -52.77
C SER A 462 4.49 -10.61 -53.40
N THR A 463 5.43 -9.89 -52.79
CA THR A 463 6.35 -8.90 -53.43
C THR A 463 5.75 -7.70 -54.19
N SER A 464 5.96 -6.48 -53.67
CA SER A 464 6.87 -5.49 -54.31
C SER A 464 6.90 -4.12 -53.58
N SER A 465 8.06 -3.47 -53.65
CA SER A 465 8.33 -2.04 -53.45
C SER A 465 9.20 -1.58 -54.65
N PRO A 466 9.59 -0.30 -54.85
CA PRO A 466 9.20 0.97 -54.21
C PRO A 466 8.65 1.94 -55.32
N PRO A 467 8.94 3.27 -55.49
CA PRO A 467 10.12 4.07 -55.14
C PRO A 467 9.88 5.36 -54.30
N ARG A 468 10.99 5.93 -53.84
CA ARG A 468 11.10 7.26 -53.19
C ARG A 468 10.73 8.39 -54.14
N ARG A 469 10.27 9.52 -53.59
CA ARG A 469 10.49 10.87 -54.17
C ARG A 469 10.92 11.85 -53.08
N SER A 470 11.83 12.74 -53.46
CA SER A 470 12.34 13.88 -52.70
C SER A 470 11.95 15.19 -53.40
N CYS A 471 12.31 16.32 -52.80
CA CYS A 471 11.90 17.70 -53.15
C CYS A 471 10.47 18.02 -52.67
N THR A 472 10.20 19.14 -51.98
CA THR A 472 11.01 20.34 -51.66
C THR A 472 11.02 20.63 -50.17
#